data_AF-A0A2G6HA00-F1
#
_entry.id   AF-A0A2G6HA00-F1
#
_cell.length_a   1.000
_cell.length_b   1.000
_cell.length_c   1.000
_cell.angle_alpha   90.00
_cell.angle_beta   90.00
_cell.angle_gamma   90.00
#
_symmetry.space_group_name_H-M   'P 1'
#
loop_
_entity.id
_entity.type
_entity.pdbx_description
1 polymer ?
#
loop_
_entity_poly.entity_id
_entity_poly.type
_entity_poly.pdbx_seq_one_letter_code
_entity_poly.pdbx_strand_id
1 'polypeptide(L)' 'MITADDKIADVIKRYPFIKKSLIARNKIYSNLNNPFILKAVTARGVKIKDVTGVSGENLEDFLLFLNTEIKKNGE' A
#
# COMPACT_ATOMS: atom_id res chain seq x y z
N MET A 1 13.12 3.84 2.47
CA MET A 1 12.84 3.14 1.20
C MET A 1 12.04 1.90 1.54
N ILE A 2 10.92 1.67 0.87
CA ILE A 2 9.99 0.56 1.10
C ILE A 2 10.32 -0.60 0.15
N THR A 3 10.21 -1.83 0.64
CA THR A 3 10.54 -3.08 -0.04
C THR A 3 9.34 -4.02 -0.16
N ALA A 4 9.46 -5.08 -0.98
CA ALA A 4 8.41 -6.06 -1.21
C ALA A 4 7.96 -6.82 0.05
N ASP A 5 8.86 -6.97 1.03
CA ASP A 5 8.61 -7.69 2.28
C ASP A 5 8.10 -6.80 3.40
N ASP A 6 8.05 -5.48 3.19
CA ASP A 6 7.42 -4.56 4.12
C ASP A 6 5.91 -4.80 4.18
N LYS A 7 5.37 -4.68 5.40
CA LYS A 7 3.94 -4.80 5.63
C LYS A 7 3.25 -3.54 5.14
N ILE A 8 2.27 -3.68 4.26
CA ILE A 8 1.53 -2.54 3.71
C ILE A 8 0.88 -1.70 4.83
N ALA A 9 0.46 -2.35 5.91
CA ALA A 9 -0.12 -1.68 7.06
C ALA A 9 0.88 -0.79 7.82
N ASP A 10 2.14 -1.20 7.94
CA ASP A 10 3.19 -0.36 8.54
C ASP A 10 3.46 0.85 7.65
N VAL A 11 3.50 0.66 6.33
CA VAL A 11 3.67 1.74 5.35
C VAL A 11 2.52 2.75 5.45
N ILE A 12 1.27 2.29 5.48
CA ILE A 12 0.09 3.16 5.63
C ILE A 12 0.08 3.87 6.99
N LYS A 13 0.50 3.19 8.07
CA LYS A 13 0.58 3.78 9.41
C LYS A 13 1.64 4.86 9.47
N ARG A 14 2.79 4.64 8.84
CA ARG A 14 3.91 5.60 8.77
C ARG A 14 3.62 6.75 7.81
N TYR A 15 2.89 6.50 6.73
CA TYR A 15 2.57 7.45 5.68
C TYR A 15 1.06 7.43 5.38
N PRO A 16 0.22 8.11 6.18
CA PRO A 16 -1.23 8.04 6.06
C PRO A 16 -1.76 8.47 4.69
N PHE A 17 -1.05 9.36 3.99
CA PHE A 17 -1.38 9.82 2.65
C PHE A 17 -1.31 8.71 1.60
N ILE A 18 -0.46 7.69 1.79
CA ILE A 18 -0.32 6.56 0.87
C ILE A 18 -1.64 5.83 0.69
N LYS A 19 -2.48 5.76 1.74
CA LYS A 19 -3.82 5.19 1.61
C LYS A 19 -4.62 5.89 0.50
N LYS A 20 -4.59 7.23 0.46
CA LYS A 20 -5.31 8.00 -0.57
C LYS A 20 -4.67 7.80 -1.95
N SER A 21 -3.34 7.81 -2.04
CA SER A 21 -2.63 7.58 -3.31
C SER A 21 -2.92 6.17 -3.88
N LEU A 22 -3.01 5.15 -3.03
CA LEU A 22 -3.40 3.79 -3.44
C LEU A 22 -4.82 3.76 -4.02
N ILE A 23 -5.79 4.35 -3.32
CA ILE A 23 -7.18 4.41 -3.79
C ILE A 23 -7.29 5.17 -5.12
N ALA A 24 -6.51 6.25 -5.29
CA ALA A 24 -6.47 7.01 -6.54
C ALA A 24 -5.84 6.22 -7.70
N ARG A 25 -4.82 5.39 -7.40
CA ARG A 25 -4.11 4.57 -8.39
C ARG A 25 -4.98 3.43 -8.93
N ASN A 26 -5.63 2.66 -8.05
CA ASN A 26 -6.47 1.54 -8.47
C ASN A 26 -7.70 1.40 -7.56
N LYS A 27 -8.89 1.31 -8.19
CA LYS A 27 -10.17 1.18 -7.50
C LYS A 27 -10.25 -0.03 -6.58
N ILE A 28 -9.46 -1.09 -6.80
CA ILE A 28 -9.41 -2.27 -5.93
C ILE A 28 -8.99 -1.91 -4.49
N TYR A 29 -8.17 -0.87 -4.34
CA TYR A 29 -7.74 -0.36 -3.05
C TYR A 29 -8.81 0.48 -2.34
N SER A 30 -9.93 0.81 -3.00
CA SER A 30 -11.09 1.44 -2.33
C SER A 30 -11.61 0.57 -1.19
N ASN A 31 -11.42 -0.76 -1.27
CA ASN A 31 -11.74 -1.67 -0.18
C ASN A 31 -10.95 -1.39 1.11
N LEU A 32 -9.79 -0.72 1.03
CA LEU A 32 -9.03 -0.27 2.21
C LEU A 32 -9.73 0.88 2.96
N ASN A 33 -10.74 1.54 2.37
CA ASN A 33 -11.62 2.44 3.11
C ASN A 33 -12.50 1.70 4.10
N ASN A 34 -12.79 0.42 3.86
CA ASN A 34 -13.53 -0.39 4.81
C ASN A 34 -12.62 -0.73 6.01
N PRO A 35 -12.96 -0.29 7.24
CA PRO A 35 -12.12 -0.50 8.42
C PRO A 35 -11.93 -1.98 8.76
N PHE A 36 -12.88 -2.86 8.40
CA PHE A 36 -12.75 -4.31 8.61
C PHE A 36 -11.70 -4.92 7.69
N ILE A 37 -11.69 -4.53 6.41
CA ILE A 37 -10.67 -4.97 5.43
C ILE A 37 -9.30 -4.45 5.85
N LEU A 38 -9.18 -3.17 6.18
CA LEU A 38 -7.92 -2.59 6.62
C LEU A 38 -7.38 -3.29 7.88
N LYS A 39 -8.26 -3.56 8.87
CA LYS A 39 -7.88 -4.29 10.08
C LYS A 39 -7.49 -5.73 9.79
N ALA A 40 -8.15 -6.41 8.86
CA ALA A 40 -7.80 -7.76 8.43
C ALA A 40 -6.43 -7.80 7.72
N VAL A 41 -6.17 -6.87 6.80
CA VAL A 41 -4.87 -6.73 6.10
C VAL A 41 -3.75 -6.42 7.09
N THR A 42 -4.04 -5.56 8.08
CA THR A 42 -3.10 -5.22 9.16
C THR A 42 -2.82 -6.42 10.08
N ALA A 43 -3.87 -7.13 10.51
CA ALA A 43 -3.74 -8.27 11.42
C ALA A 43 -3.05 -9.47 10.77
N ARG A 44 -3.23 -9.68 9.46
CA ARG A 44 -2.57 -10.74 8.70
C ARG A 44 -1.12 -10.43 8.34
N GLY A 45 -0.64 -9.21 8.60
CA GLY A 45 0.72 -8.81 8.25
C GLY A 45 1.00 -8.89 6.75
N VAL A 46 -0.01 -8.55 5.93
CA VAL A 46 0.06 -8.63 4.47
C VAL A 46 1.24 -7.80 3.96
N LYS A 47 2.13 -8.43 3.18
CA LYS A 47 3.29 -7.78 2.60
C LYS A 47 2.93 -7.12 1.28
N ILE A 48 3.74 -6.16 0.84
CA ILE A 48 3.50 -5.46 -0.43
C ILE A 48 3.41 -6.43 -1.62
N LYS A 49 4.25 -7.46 -1.67
CA LYS A 49 4.19 -8.49 -2.72
C LYS A 49 2.86 -9.25 -2.78
N ASP A 50 2.23 -9.46 -1.63
CA ASP A 50 0.94 -10.14 -1.55
C ASP A 50 -0.17 -9.22 -2.06
N VAL A 51 -0.09 -7.92 -1.74
CA VAL A 51 -1.03 -6.90 -2.22
C VAL A 51 -1.02 -6.84 -3.75
N THR A 52 0.18 -6.80 -4.35
CA THR A 52 0.33 -6.73 -5.81
C THR A 52 -0.15 -8.01 -6.51
N GLY A 53 0.03 -9.17 -5.86
CA GLY A 53 -0.52 -10.44 -6.35
C GLY A 53 -2.05 -10.48 -6.38
N VAL A 54 -2.72 -9.83 -5.41
CA VAL A 54 -4.18 -9.71 -5.37
C VAL A 54 -4.69 -8.62 -6.32
N SER A 55 -3.96 -7.52 -6.47
CA SER A 55 -4.37 -6.40 -7.34
C SER A 55 -4.06 -6.63 -8.82
N GLY A 56 -3.24 -7.64 -9.14
CA GLY A 56 -2.75 -7.89 -10.51
C GLY A 56 -1.75 -6.84 -10.98
N GLU A 57 -1.18 -6.05 -10.06
CA GLU A 57 -0.18 -5.03 -10.39
C GLU A 57 1.23 -5.61 -10.41
N ASN A 58 2.11 -5.02 -11.21
CA ASN A 58 3.52 -5.35 -11.19
C ASN A 58 4.16 -4.85 -9.88
N LEU A 59 4.88 -5.73 -9.20
CA LEU A 59 5.52 -5.44 -7.91
C LEU A 59 6.53 -4.30 -7.99
N GLU A 60 7.37 -4.26 -9.03
CA GLU A 60 8.40 -3.24 -9.18
C GLU A 60 7.79 -1.86 -9.42
N ASP A 61 6.78 -1.78 -10.29
CA ASP A 61 6.05 -0.53 -10.55
C ASP A 61 5.31 -0.01 -9.31
N PHE A 62 4.74 -0.94 -8.53
CA PHE A 62 4.08 -0.60 -7.27
C PHE A 62 5.06 -0.09 -6.21
N LEU A 63 6.22 -0.73 -6.08
CA LEU A 63 7.28 -0.28 -5.17
C LEU A 63 7.86 1.07 -5.58
N LEU A 64 8.08 1.28 -6.88
CA LEU A 64 8.56 2.54 -7.42
C LEU A 64 7.58 3.68 -7.11
N PHE A 65 6.29 3.44 -7.31
CA PHE A 65 5.23 4.39 -6.97
C PHE A 65 5.21 4.71 -5.48
N LEU A 66 5.20 3.70 -4.60
CA LEU A 66 5.20 3.93 -3.15
C LEU A 66 6.39 4.78 -2.73
N ASN A 67 7.60 4.44 -3.18
CA ASN A 67 8.80 5.19 -2.85
C ASN A 67 8.77 6.62 -3.43
N THR A 68 8.22 6.79 -4.64
CA THR A 68 8.07 8.12 -5.28
C THR A 68 7.07 8.99 -4.52
N GLU A 69 5.91 8.46 -4.14
CA GLU A 69 4.89 9.19 -3.38
C GLU A 69 5.41 9.58 -1.99
N ILE A 70 6.13 8.68 -1.32
CA ILE A 70 6.77 8.96 -0.03
C ILE A 70 7.82 10.07 -0.17
N LYS A 71 8.64 10.04 -1.23
CA LYS A 71 9.63 11.08 -1.48
C LYS A 71 8.96 12.43 -1.75
N LYS A 72 7.95 12.47 -2.64
CA LYS A 72 7.22 13.70 -3.00
C LYS A 72 6.51 14.39 -1.83
N ASN A 73 6.03 13.63 -0.84
CA ASN A 73 5.30 14.15 0.31
C ASN A 73 6.15 14.20 1.59
N GLY A 74 7.41 13.73 1.52
CA GLY A 74 8.38 13.74 2.61
C GLY A 74 9.40 14.88 2.52
N GLU A 75 9.37 15.64 1.42
CA GLU A 75 10.01 16.95 1.23
C GLU A 75 8.96 18.06 1.45
#